data_AF-A0A2W4P709-F1
#
_entry.id   AF-A0A2W4P709-F1
#
_cell.length_a   1.000
_cell.length_b   1.000
_cell.length_c   1.000
_cell.angle_alpha   90.00
_cell.angle_beta   90.00
_cell.angle_gamma   90.00
#
_symmetry.space_group_name_H-M   'P 1'
#
loop_
_entity.id
_entity.type
_entity.pdbx_description
1 polymer ?
#
loop_
_entity_poly.entity_id
_entity_poly.type
_entity_poly.pdbx_seq_one_letter_code
_entity_poly.pdbx_strand_id
1 'polypeptide(L)'
;MTLPFEPVTISPRAADEIKLIRENKGIPDGYGLRVGIRGGGCGAKLVVGFDRQRDNDLTYTISGITVLVDKHHTVYVVGKHIDFYDGADGRGFFFRDSDPRPDTLHPG
;
A
#
# COMPACT_ATOMS: atom_id res chain seq x y z
N MET A 1 17.26 12.69 10.78
CA MET A 1 16.61 11.39 11.01
C MET A 1 16.04 10.96 9.68
N THR A 2 16.65 9.97 9.01
CA THR A 2 16.24 9.52 7.68
C THR A 2 14.86 8.89 7.77
N LEU A 3 13.84 9.55 7.21
CA LEU A 3 12.57 8.88 6.95
C LEU A 3 12.90 7.73 5.98
N PRO A 4 12.63 6.47 6.33
CA PRO A 4 12.71 5.40 5.35
C PRO A 4 11.82 5.80 4.18
N PHE A 5 12.30 5.62 2.96
CA PHE A 5 11.54 5.99 1.77
C PHE A 5 10.33 5.06 1.66
N GLU A 6 9.16 5.57 2.07
CA GLU A 6 7.87 4.88 2.04
C GLU A 6 7.04 5.46 0.89
N PRO A 7 7.10 4.88 -0.32
CA PRO A 7 6.41 5.44 -1.48
C PRO A 7 4.89 5.41 -1.30
N VAL A 8 4.35 4.39 -0.65
CA VAL A 8 2.94 4.33 -0.27
C VAL A 8 2.75 4.26 1.24
N THR A 9 1.68 4.89 1.71
CA THR A 9 1.21 4.83 3.09
C THR A 9 -0.09 4.04 3.17
N ILE A 10 -0.42 3.51 4.35
CA ILE A 10 -1.61 2.68 4.57
C ILE A 10 -2.39 3.28 5.74
N SER A 11 -3.70 3.47 5.57
CA SER A 11 -4.59 3.92 6.64
C SER A 11 -4.68 2.86 7.75
N PRO A 12 -4.97 3.24 9.01
CA PRO A 12 -5.16 2.28 10.09
C PRO A 12 -6.23 1.22 9.75
N ARG A 13 -7.34 1.64 9.14
CA ARG A 13 -8.44 0.76 8.72
C ARG A 13 -8.01 -0.24 7.67
N ALA A 14 -7.26 0.21 6.65
CA ALA A 14 -6.73 -0.68 5.64
C ALA A 14 -5.73 -1.67 6.26
N ALA A 15 -4.89 -1.22 7.18
CA ALA A 15 -3.94 -2.10 7.86
C ALA A 15 -4.64 -3.21 8.67
N ASP A 16 -5.68 -2.86 9.42
CA ASP A 16 -6.47 -3.85 10.17
C ASP A 16 -7.15 -4.86 9.24
N GLU A 17 -7.77 -4.38 8.15
CA GLU A 17 -8.39 -5.26 7.16
C GLU A 17 -7.36 -6.17 6.46
N ILE A 18 -6.18 -5.65 6.11
CA ILE A 18 -5.12 -6.46 5.51
C ILE A 18 -4.72 -7.61 6.45
N LYS A 19 -4.57 -7.33 7.75
CA LYS A 19 -4.27 -8.37 8.74
C LYS A 19 -5.40 -9.39 8.83
N LEU A 20 -6.64 -8.92 8.89
CA LEU A 20 -7.82 -9.77 8.94
C LEU A 20 -7.95 -10.66 7.69
N ILE A 21 -7.72 -10.12 6.50
CA ILE A 21 -7.70 -10.90 5.25
C ILE A 21 -6.54 -11.91 5.26
N ARG A 22 -5.36 -11.52 5.75
CA ARG A 22 -4.19 -12.41 5.86
C ARG A 22 -4.52 -13.62 6.74
N GLU A 23 -5.12 -13.37 7.90
CA GLU A 23 -5.54 -14.40 8.84
C GLU A 23 -6.67 -15.27 8.27
N ASN A 24 -7.72 -14.65 7.73
CA ASN A 24 -8.87 -15.37 7.17
C ASN A 24 -8.52 -16.22 5.94
N LYS A 25 -7.59 -15.77 5.10
CA LYS A 25 -7.14 -16.53 3.93
C LYS A 25 -5.99 -17.49 4.24
N GLY A 26 -5.47 -17.50 5.46
CA GLY A 26 -4.33 -18.34 5.84
C GLY A 26 -3.08 -18.05 5.01
N ILE A 27 -2.80 -16.77 4.73
CA ILE A 27 -1.65 -16.38 3.92
C ILE A 27 -0.36 -16.72 4.68
N PRO A 28 0.52 -17.58 4.10
CA PRO A 28 1.68 -18.09 4.81
C PRO A 28 2.73 -17.00 5.08
N ASP A 29 3.59 -17.26 6.06
CA ASP A 29 4.71 -16.39 6.38
C ASP A 29 5.65 -16.21 5.19
N GLY A 30 6.18 -14.99 5.03
CA GLY A 30 7.00 -14.58 3.88
C GLY A 30 6.22 -13.95 2.72
N TYR A 31 4.89 -13.88 2.81
CA TYR A 31 4.08 -13.06 1.91
C TYR A 31 3.90 -11.65 2.46
N GLY A 32 3.97 -10.67 1.56
CA GLY A 32 3.70 -9.26 1.85
C GLY A 32 2.59 -8.70 0.98
N LEU A 33 2.10 -7.52 1.35
CA LEU A 33 1.17 -6.74 0.55
C LEU A 33 1.93 -6.13 -0.63
N ARG A 34 1.73 -6.70 -1.81
CA ARG A 34 2.22 -6.14 -3.07
C ARG A 34 1.34 -4.98 -3.52
N VAL A 35 1.98 -3.86 -3.81
CA VAL A 35 1.36 -2.65 -4.36
C VAL A 35 1.97 -2.34 -5.71
N GLY A 36 1.13 -2.06 -6.69
CA GLY A 36 1.60 -1.70 -8.03
C GLY A 36 0.46 -1.20 -8.92
N ILE A 37 0.75 -1.10 -10.20
CA ILE A 37 -0.22 -0.77 -11.23
C ILE A 37 -0.53 -2.00 -12.09
N ARG A 38 -1.80 -2.15 -12.46
CA ARG A 38 -2.28 -3.16 -13.40
C ARG A 38 -2.98 -2.46 -14.56
N GLY A 39 -2.56 -2.79 -15.77
CA GLY A 39 -3.02 -2.16 -17.02
C GLY A 39 -1.95 -1.25 -17.62
N GLY A 40 -1.65 -1.42 -18.91
CA GLY A 40 -0.73 -0.58 -19.67
C GLY A 40 -1.49 0.36 -20.59
N GLY A 41 -1.14 1.66 -20.60
CA GLY A 41 -1.78 2.70 -21.40
C GLY A 41 -2.76 3.57 -20.60
N CYS A 42 -3.82 4.08 -21.25
CA CYS A 42 -4.79 5.05 -20.70
C CYS A 42 -5.65 4.53 -19.52
N GLY A 43 -5.41 3.30 -19.05
CA GLY A 43 -6.20 2.61 -18.04
C GLY A 43 -5.38 1.93 -16.94
N ALA A 44 -4.21 2.48 -16.59
CA ALA A 44 -3.44 1.98 -15.46
C ALA A 44 -4.25 2.14 -14.16
N LYS A 45 -4.58 1.03 -13.50
CA LYS A 45 -5.27 1.00 -12.21
C LYS A 45 -4.31 0.54 -11.13
N LEU A 46 -4.30 1.24 -10.00
CA LEU A 46 -3.56 0.80 -8.83
C LEU A 46 -4.20 -0.47 -8.27
N VAL A 47 -3.36 -1.44 -7.89
CA VAL A 47 -3.78 -2.74 -7.36
C VAL A 47 -2.99 -3.09 -6.11
N VAL A 48 -3.66 -3.77 -5.18
CA VAL A 48 -3.05 -4.42 -4.03
C VAL A 48 -3.35 -5.92 -4.06
N GLY A 49 -2.42 -6.72 -3.55
CA GLY A 49 -2.62 -8.15 -3.35
C GLY A 49 -1.52 -8.77 -2.50
N PHE A 50 -1.72 -9.97 -1.99
CA PHE A 50 -0.68 -10.70 -1.26
C PHE A 50 0.20 -11.46 -2.25
N ASP A 51 1.51 -11.28 -2.14
CA ASP A 51 2.48 -11.98 -2.97
C ASP A 51 3.80 -12.18 -2.20
N ARG A 52 4.68 -13.03 -2.75
CA ARG A 52 6.05 -13.18 -2.24
C ARG A 52 6.92 -12.00 -2.67
N GLN A 53 7.89 -11.68 -1.83
CA GLN A 53 8.96 -10.73 -2.16
C GLN A 53 9.77 -11.25 -3.36
N ARG A 54 10.12 -10.33 -4.27
CA ARG A 54 11.01 -10.56 -5.41
C ARG A 54 12.24 -9.68 -5.29
N ASP A 55 13.32 -10.03 -6.00
CA ASP A 55 14.60 -9.29 -5.93
C ASP A 55 14.49 -7.81 -6.36
N ASN A 56 13.56 -7.51 -7.27
CA ASN A 56 13.35 -6.16 -7.76
C ASN A 56 12.31 -5.35 -6.98
N ASP A 57 11.84 -5.87 -5.83
CA ASP A 57 10.88 -5.15 -5.00
C ASP A 57 11.59 -4.27 -3.97
N LEU A 58 11.09 -3.05 -3.81
CA LEU A 58 11.26 -2.28 -2.60
C LEU A 58 10.39 -2.91 -1.51
N THR A 59 11.03 -3.32 -0.42
CA THR A 59 10.37 -3.99 0.71
C THR A 59 10.55 -3.16 1.97
N TYR A 60 9.44 -2.91 2.67
CA TYR A 60 9.43 -2.15 3.92
C TYR A 60 8.23 -2.56 4.78
N THR A 61 8.19 -2.13 6.04
CA THR A 61 7.15 -2.54 6.99
C THR A 61 6.34 -1.33 7.45
N ILE A 62 5.03 -1.36 7.27
CA ILE A 62 4.09 -0.36 7.78
C ILE A 62 3.11 -1.04 8.73
N SER A 63 2.96 -0.54 9.96
CA SER A 63 1.94 -1.04 10.90
C SER A 63 2.00 -2.56 11.16
N GLY A 64 3.19 -3.16 11.04
CA GLY A 64 3.42 -4.62 11.16
C GLY A 64 3.11 -5.43 9.90
N ILE A 65 2.89 -4.77 8.76
CA ILE A 65 2.60 -5.38 7.46
C ILE A 65 3.82 -5.17 6.56
N THR A 66 4.35 -6.25 6.00
CA THR A 66 5.37 -6.19 4.96
C THR A 66 4.74 -5.70 3.67
N VAL A 67 5.20 -4.56 3.16
CA VAL A 67 4.77 -3.96 1.90
C VAL A 67 5.84 -4.23 0.85
N LEU A 68 5.40 -4.65 -0.34
CA LEU A 68 6.23 -4.99 -1.48
C LEU A 68 5.84 -4.09 -2.66
N VAL A 69 6.79 -3.34 -3.20
CA VAL A 69 6.53 -2.45 -4.34
C VAL A 69 7.56 -2.74 -5.41
N ASP A 70 7.13 -3.05 -6.62
CA ASP A 70 8.08 -3.21 -7.73
C ASP A 70 8.79 -1.87 -7.98
N LYS A 71 10.13 -1.88 -8.03
CA LYS A 71 10.93 -0.66 -8.26
C LYS A 71 10.51 0.11 -9.52
N HIS A 72 10.04 -0.57 -10.57
CA HIS A 72 9.51 0.08 -11.77
C HIS A 72 8.18 0.79 -11.53
N HIS A 73 7.36 0.26 -10.62
CA HIS A 73 6.06 0.82 -10.26
C HIS A 73 6.16 1.90 -9.20
N THR A 74 7.26 1.95 -8.43
CA THR A 74 7.48 2.92 -7.35
C THR A 74 7.11 4.34 -7.76
N VAL A 75 7.58 4.83 -8.92
CA VAL A 75 7.29 6.20 -9.40
C VAL A 75 5.80 6.50 -9.60
N TYR A 76 4.98 5.48 -9.87
CA TYR A 76 3.53 5.62 -10.06
C TYR A 76 2.73 5.54 -8.76
N VAL A 77 3.32 4.93 -7.74
CA VAL A 77 2.68 4.73 -6.43
C VAL A 77 3.22 5.68 -5.36
N VAL A 78 4.31 6.40 -5.62
CA VAL A 78 4.84 7.42 -4.72
C VAL A 78 3.77 8.45 -4.36
N GLY A 79 3.61 8.71 -3.06
CA GLY A 79 2.63 9.65 -2.52
C GLY A 79 1.20 9.12 -2.47
N LYS A 80 0.94 7.86 -2.86
CA LYS A 80 -0.40 7.28 -2.76
C LYS A 80 -0.68 6.81 -1.34
N HIS A 81 -1.90 7.07 -0.89
CA HIS A 81 -2.43 6.58 0.38
C HIS A 81 -3.42 5.45 0.12
N ILE A 82 -3.16 4.28 0.70
CA ILE A 82 -4.02 3.09 0.59
C ILE A 82 -5.02 3.13 1.74
N ASP A 83 -6.29 3.11 1.40
CA ASP A 83 -7.37 3.09 2.37
C ASP A 83 -8.39 1.99 1.99
N PHE A 84 -9.22 1.60 2.95
CA PHE A 84 -10.17 0.51 2.80
C PHE A 84 -11.58 1.02 2.99
N TYR A 85 -12.43 0.73 2.00
CA TYR A 85 -13.85 1.02 2.04
C TYR A 85 -14.59 -0.26 2.41
N ASP A 86 -15.30 -0.22 3.53
CA ASP A 86 -16.27 -1.23 3.94
C ASP A 86 -17.63 -0.54 4.11
N GLY A 87 -18.44 -0.56 3.06
CA GLY A 87 -19.79 0.00 3.06
C GLY A 87 -20.81 -1.02 2.54
N ALA A 88 -22.10 -0.69 2.72
CA ALA A 88 -23.19 -1.52 2.22
C ALA A 88 -23.15 -1.69 0.68
N ASP A 89 -22.62 -0.68 -0.03
CA ASP A 89 -22.51 -0.66 -1.49
C ASP A 89 -21.30 -1.45 -2.03
N GLY A 90 -20.38 -1.89 -1.15
CA GLY A 90 -19.24 -2.70 -1.56
C GLY A 90 -18.06 -2.64 -0.59
N ARG A 91 -17.13 -3.59 -0.79
CA ARG A 91 -15.88 -3.70 -0.05
C ARG A 91 -14.69 -3.65 -0.99
N GLY A 92 -13.70 -2.82 -0.68
CA GLY A 92 -12.50 -2.75 -1.52
C GLY A 92 -11.44 -1.79 -1.03
N PHE A 93 -10.21 -2.08 -1.43
CA PHE A 93 -9.09 -1.16 -1.29
C PHE A 93 -9.16 -0.11 -2.39
N PHE A 94 -8.92 1.14 -2.00
CA PHE A 94 -8.83 2.25 -2.92
C PHE A 94 -7.60 3.09 -2.59
N PHE A 95 -7.14 3.84 -3.59
CA PHE A 95 -5.96 4.67 -3.49
C PHE A 95 -6.39 6.13 -3.57
N ARG A 96 -5.80 6.97 -2.73
CA ARG A 96 -5.99 8.42 -2.75
C ARG A 96 -4.65 9.11 -2.98
N ASP A 97 -4.72 10.24 -3.66
CA ASP A 97 -3.54 11.07 -3.98
C ASP A 97 -3.14 11.98 -2.81
N SER A 98 -3.95 12.05 -1.75
CA SER A 98 -3.68 12.86 -0.56
C SER A 98 -3.41 11.98 0.66
N ASP A 99 -2.19 12.05 1.19
CA ASP A 99 -1.94 11.80 2.61
C ASP A 99 -2.72 12.88 3.39
N PRO A 100 -3.62 12.55 4.35
CA PRO A 100 -4.29 13.56 5.16
C PRO A 100 -3.34 14.28 6.13
N ARG A 101 -2.02 14.07 6.07
CA ARG A 101 -1.09 14.96 6.76
C ARG A 101 -1.23 16.37 6.18
N PRO A 102 -1.75 17.34 6.95
CA PRO A 102 -1.64 18.72 6.53
C PRO A 102 -0.16 19.04 6.43
N ASP A 103 0.19 19.72 5.35
CA ASP A 103 1.44 20.42 5.11
C ASP A 103 2.15 20.84 6.41
N THR A 104 3.43 20.53 6.50
CA THR A 104 4.45 21.46 6.99
C THR A 104 4.01 22.44 8.11
N LEU A 105 4.07 21.99 9.37
CA LEU A 105 4.43 22.92 10.44
C LEU A 105 5.92 22.75 10.74
N HIS A 106 6.74 23.24 9.81
CA HIS A 106 8.07 23.76 10.15
C HIS A 106 7.98 25.28 10.02
N PRO A 107 7.65 26.02 11.08
CA PRO A 107 8.02 27.41 11.16
C PRO A 107 9.37 27.50 11.89
N GLY A 108 10.37 28.03 11.18
CA GLY A 108 11.45 28.88 11.71
C GLY A 108 12.40 28.30 12.76
#